data_AF-A0A9D6BJ97-F1
#
_entry.id   AF-A0A9D6BJ97-F1
#
_cell.length_a   1.000
_cell.length_b   1.000
_cell.length_c   1.000
_cell.angle_alpha   90.00
_cell.angle_beta   90.00
_cell.angle_gamma   90.00
#
_symmetry.space_group_name_H-M   'P 1'
#
loop_
_entity.id
_entity.type
_entity.pdbx_description
1 polymer ?
#
loop_
_entity_poly.entity_id
_entity_poly.type
_entity_poly.pdbx_seq_one_letter_code
_entity_poly.pdbx_strand_id
1 'polypeptide(L)'
;MSITLIALAAAAAIQGPADAATHSVTVDHHGAPVQATYTARADIATRTVGAKTSTRMDTQRCNWTATVVVDRKLNHGPALARTIASDVRFSGSEAGACMRGPKLEQRLIAQHQDKVQAQLLAVADQDRAPLLAELDSVRNLASN
;
A
#
# COMPACT_ATOMS: atom_id res chain seq x y z
N MET A 1 -45.86 -15.27 13.38
CA MET A 1 -44.45 -15.55 13.73
C MET A 1 -43.63 -15.27 12.47
N SER A 2 -42.97 -14.12 12.41
CA SER A 2 -42.25 -13.66 11.21
C SER A 2 -40.77 -13.97 11.37
N ILE A 3 -40.24 -14.80 10.48
CA ILE A 3 -38.82 -15.18 10.46
C ILE A 3 -38.11 -14.19 9.54
N THR A 4 -37.33 -13.28 10.12
CA THR A 4 -36.43 -12.38 9.39
C THR A 4 -35.18 -13.15 8.96
N LEU A 5 -35.01 -13.32 7.65
CA LEU A 5 -33.81 -13.86 7.01
C LEU A 5 -32.71 -12.78 7.02
N ILE A 6 -31.63 -13.03 7.76
CA ILE A 6 -30.39 -12.23 7.68
C ILE A 6 -29.59 -12.79 6.50
N ALA A 7 -29.57 -12.06 5.39
CA ALA A 7 -28.74 -12.38 4.24
C ALA A 7 -27.28 -11.99 4.53
N LEU A 8 -26.43 -13.00 4.69
CA LEU A 8 -24.98 -12.82 4.82
C LEU A 8 -24.40 -12.62 3.42
N ALA A 9 -24.13 -11.36 3.03
CA ALA A 9 -23.47 -11.06 1.77
C ALA A 9 -21.98 -11.44 1.85
N ALA A 10 -21.58 -12.49 1.15
CA ALA A 10 -20.18 -12.87 1.00
C ALA A 10 -19.45 -11.84 0.13
N ALA A 11 -18.50 -11.11 0.72
CA ALA A 11 -17.62 -10.22 -0.01
C ALA A 11 -16.67 -11.04 -0.91
N ALA A 12 -16.84 -10.93 -2.22
CA ALA A 12 -15.89 -11.48 -3.18
C ALA A 12 -14.55 -10.72 -3.05
N ALA A 13 -13.50 -11.43 -2.62
CA ALA A 13 -12.15 -10.91 -2.59
C ALA A 13 -11.65 -10.73 -4.03
N ILE A 14 -11.54 -9.49 -4.49
CA ILE A 14 -10.88 -9.18 -5.76
C ILE A 14 -9.37 -9.34 -5.50
N GLN A 15 -8.80 -10.45 -5.95
CA GLN A 15 -7.37 -10.68 -5.85
C GLN A 15 -6.65 -9.71 -6.79
N GLY A 16 -5.96 -8.73 -6.21
CA GLY A 16 -4.95 -7.94 -6.91
C GLY A 16 -3.75 -8.81 -7.33
N PRO A 17 -2.81 -8.27 -8.13
CA PRO A 17 -1.59 -9.00 -8.48
C PRO A 17 -0.90 -9.51 -7.19
N ALA A 18 -0.61 -10.81 -7.15
CA ALA A 18 -0.17 -11.56 -5.97
C ALA A 18 1.17 -11.08 -5.36
N ASP A 19 1.84 -10.13 -5.99
CA ASP A 19 3.15 -9.59 -5.60
C ASP A 19 3.05 -8.27 -4.80
N ALA A 20 1.85 -7.68 -4.69
CA ALA A 20 1.65 -6.43 -3.96
C ALA A 20 0.90 -6.68 -2.66
N ALA A 21 1.46 -6.23 -1.53
CA ALA A 21 0.78 -6.27 -0.25
C ALA A 21 -0.46 -5.36 -0.33
N THR A 22 -1.64 -5.97 -0.21
CA THR A 22 -2.93 -5.30 -0.43
C THR A 22 -3.89 -5.55 0.73
N HIS A 23 -4.76 -4.57 0.99
CA HIS A 23 -5.85 -4.66 1.94
C HIS A 23 -7.07 -3.94 1.36
N SER A 24 -8.23 -4.59 1.38
CA SER A 24 -9.47 -3.99 0.85
C SER A 24 -10.53 -3.90 1.93
N VAL A 25 -11.28 -2.81 1.91
CA VAL A 25 -12.44 -2.57 2.78
C VAL A 25 -13.63 -2.16 1.92
N THR A 26 -14.84 -2.47 2.41
CA THR A 26 -16.08 -1.97 1.83
C THR A 26 -16.66 -0.92 2.75
N VAL A 27 -17.02 0.23 2.19
CA VAL A 27 -17.66 1.34 2.89
C VAL A 27 -19.04 1.54 2.28
N ASP A 28 -20.07 1.64 3.13
CA ASP A 28 -21.40 2.05 2.68
C ASP A 28 -21.43 3.58 2.49
N HIS A 29 -21.84 4.03 1.31
CA HIS A 29 -22.03 5.44 0.99
C HIS A 29 -23.44 5.63 0.43
N HIS A 30 -24.34 6.18 1.25
CA HIS A 30 -25.76 6.38 0.92
C HIS A 30 -26.47 5.11 0.40
N GLY A 31 -26.19 3.95 1.00
CA GLY A 31 -26.78 2.68 0.61
C GLY A 31 -26.15 2.03 -0.63
N ALA A 32 -25.09 2.63 -1.18
CA ALA A 32 -24.27 2.02 -2.23
C ALA A 32 -22.93 1.54 -1.63
N PRO A 33 -22.59 0.24 -1.77
CA PRO A 33 -21.29 -0.25 -1.31
C PRO A 33 -20.17 0.22 -2.25
N VAL A 34 -19.14 0.82 -1.66
CA VAL A 34 -17.91 1.24 -2.36
C VAL A 34 -16.75 0.43 -1.81
N GLN A 35 -15.98 -0.24 -2.68
CA GLN A 35 -14.79 -0.96 -2.26
C GLN A 35 -13.56 -0.07 -2.45
N ALA A 36 -12.78 0.09 -1.38
CA ALA A 36 -11.47 0.73 -1.40
C ALA A 36 -10.38 -0.33 -1.24
N THR A 37 -9.40 -0.32 -2.13
CA THR A 37 -8.23 -1.20 -2.10
C THR A 37 -6.99 -0.36 -1.83
N TYR A 38 -6.31 -0.69 -0.74
CA TYR A 38 -5.05 -0.12 -0.29
C TYR A 38 -3.91 -1.04 -0.74
N THR A 39 -2.92 -0.50 -1.41
CA THR A 39 -1.75 -1.23 -1.92
C THR A 39 -0.48 -0.57 -1.42
N ALA A 40 0.35 -1.34 -0.71
CA ALA A 40 1.62 -0.83 -0.23
C ALA A 40 2.67 -0.87 -1.34
N ARG A 41 3.46 0.20 -1.40
CA ARG A 41 4.69 0.33 -2.19
C ARG A 41 5.81 0.83 -1.29
N ALA A 42 7.05 0.66 -1.73
CA ALA A 42 8.20 1.22 -1.04
C ALA A 42 8.94 2.22 -1.95
N ASP A 43 9.06 3.46 -1.48
CA ASP A 43 10.02 4.40 -2.04
C ASP A 43 11.40 4.13 -1.44
N ILE A 44 12.38 3.83 -2.29
CA ILE A 44 13.68 3.29 -1.85
C ILE A 44 14.82 4.24 -2.22
N ALA A 45 15.42 4.81 -1.19
CA ALA A 45 16.69 5.52 -1.29
C ALA A 45 17.85 4.55 -1.09
N THR A 46 18.84 4.59 -1.98
CA THR A 46 20.04 3.75 -1.88
C THR A 46 21.32 4.55 -2.01
N ARG A 47 22.37 4.13 -1.29
CA ARG A 47 23.70 4.72 -1.30
C ARG A 47 24.77 3.63 -1.23
N THR A 48 25.59 3.54 -2.26
CA THR A 48 26.81 2.73 -2.23
C THR A 48 27.88 3.47 -1.41
N VAL A 49 28.46 2.79 -0.44
CA VAL A 49 29.60 3.27 0.36
C VAL A 49 30.77 2.30 0.20
N GLY A 50 32.01 2.77 0.38
CA GLY A 50 33.22 1.93 0.22
C GLY A 50 33.85 2.00 -1.18
N ALA A 51 35.06 1.46 -1.29
CA ALA A 51 35.87 1.57 -2.51
C ALA A 51 35.75 0.30 -3.36
N LYS A 52 35.57 0.48 -4.67
CA LYS A 52 35.72 -0.59 -5.66
C LYS A 52 37.20 -0.74 -6.00
N THR A 53 37.82 -1.84 -5.57
CA THR A 53 39.22 -2.14 -5.83
C THR A 53 39.35 -3.33 -6.77
N SER A 54 40.07 -3.22 -7.90
CA SER A 54 40.10 -4.31 -8.90
C SER A 54 40.90 -5.54 -8.47
N THR A 55 41.90 -5.36 -7.59
CA THR A 55 42.84 -6.42 -7.14
C THR A 55 42.66 -6.83 -5.68
N ARG A 56 41.67 -6.29 -4.97
CA ARG A 56 41.38 -6.60 -3.55
C ARG A 56 39.89 -6.94 -3.40
N MET A 57 39.56 -7.67 -2.33
CA MET A 57 38.17 -7.97 -1.99
C MET A 57 37.36 -6.68 -1.91
N ASP A 58 36.22 -6.65 -2.60
CA ASP A 58 35.35 -5.48 -2.66
C ASP A 58 34.87 -5.09 -1.25
N THR A 59 35.04 -3.81 -0.91
CA THR A 59 34.60 -3.26 0.37
C THR A 59 33.30 -2.46 0.23
N GLN A 60 32.73 -2.43 -0.99
CA GLN A 60 31.47 -1.75 -1.23
C GLN A 60 30.36 -2.36 -0.39
N ARG A 61 29.51 -1.48 0.13
CA ARG A 61 28.24 -1.84 0.76
C ARG A 61 27.13 -0.98 0.19
N CYS A 62 25.99 -1.59 -0.01
CA CYS A 62 24.78 -0.89 -0.39
C CYS A 62 23.96 -0.60 0.87
N ASN A 63 23.91 0.66 1.27
CA ASN A 63 22.98 1.10 2.30
C ASN A 63 21.67 1.49 1.64
N TRP A 64 20.55 1.08 2.21
CA TRP A 64 19.23 1.39 1.70
C TRP A 64 18.28 1.80 2.82
N THR A 65 17.32 2.65 2.44
CA THR A 65 16.16 3.02 3.26
C THR A 65 14.92 2.93 2.38
N ALA A 66 13.93 2.15 2.82
CA ALA A 66 12.63 2.03 2.21
C ALA A 66 11.59 2.77 3.05
N THR A 67 10.85 3.69 2.44
CA THR A 67 9.70 4.36 3.06
C THR A 67 8.43 3.77 2.47
N VAL A 68 7.54 3.25 3.31
CA VAL A 68 6.27 2.68 2.85
C VAL A 68 5.33 3.82 2.46
N VAL A 69 4.72 3.70 1.29
CA VAL A 69 3.61 4.55 0.84
C VAL A 69 2.43 3.65 0.48
N VAL A 70 1.21 4.12 0.70
CA VAL A 70 0.01 3.34 0.45
C VAL A 70 -0.82 4.02 -0.62
N ASP A 71 -1.04 3.35 -1.74
CA ASP A 71 -1.99 3.82 -2.75
C ASP A 71 -3.38 3.29 -2.44
N ARG A 72 -4.38 4.17 -2.40
CA ARG A 72 -5.79 3.81 -2.34
C ARG A 72 -6.40 3.94 -3.73
N LYS A 73 -7.12 2.91 -4.15
CA LYS A 73 -7.99 2.92 -5.35
C LYS A 73 -9.40 2.48 -4.98
N LEU A 74 -10.39 3.05 -5.65
CA LEU A 74 -11.77 2.60 -5.52
C LEU A 74 -12.13 1.67 -6.69
N ASN A 75 -13.08 0.77 -6.46
CA ASN A 75 -13.64 -0.09 -7.51
C ASN A 75 -14.37 0.69 -8.61
N HIS A 76 -14.80 1.93 -8.31
CA HIS A 76 -15.46 2.82 -9.24
C HIS A 76 -14.80 4.20 -9.24
N GLY A 77 -14.45 4.70 -10.43
CA GLY A 77 -13.97 6.06 -10.65
C GLY A 77 -12.50 6.29 -10.27
N PRO A 78 -11.62 6.68 -11.22
CA PRO A 78 -10.23 7.03 -10.90
C PRO A 78 -10.12 8.34 -10.10
N ALA A 79 -11.20 9.12 -10.01
CA ALA A 79 -11.23 10.47 -9.44
C ALA A 79 -10.83 10.52 -7.95
N LEU A 80 -10.93 9.41 -7.23
CA LEU A 80 -10.63 9.32 -5.79
C LEU A 80 -9.42 8.42 -5.46
N ALA A 81 -8.64 8.05 -6.49
CA ALA A 81 -7.38 7.37 -6.27
C ALA A 81 -6.36 8.35 -5.68
N ARG A 82 -5.66 7.93 -4.62
CA ARG A 82 -4.64 8.78 -3.96
C ARG A 82 -3.52 7.95 -3.36
N THR A 83 -2.36 8.58 -3.21
CA THR A 83 -1.28 8.06 -2.36
C THR A 83 -1.40 8.66 -0.97
N ILE A 84 -1.31 7.82 0.04
CA ILE A 84 -1.34 8.15 1.45
C ILE A 84 0.08 7.89 1.97
N ALA A 85 0.73 8.95 2.44
CA ALA A 85 2.05 8.84 3.05
C ALA A 85 1.97 8.07 4.37
N SER A 86 3.02 7.32 4.69
CA SER A 86 3.18 6.69 6.00
C SER A 86 4.55 6.99 6.58
N ASP A 87 4.67 6.89 7.91
CA ASP A 87 5.93 7.05 8.61
C ASP A 87 6.74 5.75 8.73
N VAL A 88 6.20 4.64 8.23
CA VAL A 88 6.87 3.33 8.29
C VAL A 88 8.07 3.33 7.36
N ARG A 89 9.23 3.08 7.97
CA ARG A 89 10.52 3.02 7.27
C ARG A 89 11.28 1.76 7.67
N PHE A 90 11.97 1.19 6.70
CA PHE A 90 12.91 0.09 6.87
C PHE A 90 14.27 0.53 6.35
N SER A 91 15.35 0.03 6.94
CA SER A 91 16.69 0.30 6.45
C SER A 91 17.59 -0.91 6.63
N GLY A 92 18.65 -0.97 5.84
CA GLY A 92 19.60 -2.07 5.88
C GLY A 92 20.86 -1.81 5.08
N SER A 93 21.74 -2.82 5.08
CA SER A 93 23.02 -2.78 4.36
C SER A 93 23.34 -4.14 3.76
N GLU A 94 23.58 -4.18 2.46
CA GLU A 94 24.00 -5.38 1.72
C GLU A 94 25.46 -5.24 1.25
N ALA A 95 26.14 -6.37 1.02
CA ALA A 95 27.48 -6.34 0.44
C ALA A 95 27.42 -5.97 -1.05
N GLY A 96 28.43 -5.24 -1.53
CA GLY A 96 28.55 -4.78 -2.92
C GLY A 96 27.86 -3.45 -3.20
N ALA A 97 27.88 -3.03 -4.46
CA ALA A 97 27.22 -1.81 -4.92
C ALA A 97 25.69 -1.96 -4.94
N CYS A 98 24.98 -0.85 -4.75
CA CYS A 98 23.53 -0.85 -4.84
C CYS A 98 23.03 -1.20 -6.25
N MET A 99 22.16 -2.21 -6.34
CA MET A 99 21.37 -2.51 -7.53
C MET A 99 19.95 -1.98 -7.34
N ARG A 100 19.55 -0.98 -8.13
CA ARG A 100 18.17 -0.47 -8.13
C ARG A 100 17.29 -1.29 -9.07
N GLY A 101 16.03 -1.47 -8.69
CA GLY A 101 15.02 -2.08 -9.55
C GLY A 101 13.80 -2.58 -8.78
N PRO A 102 12.71 -2.94 -9.48
CA PRO A 102 11.44 -3.37 -8.87
C PRO A 102 11.60 -4.62 -7.98
N LYS A 103 12.62 -5.45 -8.26
CA LYS A 103 12.95 -6.62 -7.44
C LYS A 103 13.45 -6.28 -6.03
N LEU A 104 14.01 -5.08 -5.82
CA LEU A 104 14.41 -4.64 -4.48
C LEU A 104 13.16 -4.30 -3.66
N GLU A 105 12.22 -3.56 -4.24
CA GLU A 105 10.94 -3.23 -3.62
C GLU A 105 10.14 -4.47 -3.22
N GLN A 106 9.87 -5.37 -4.17
CA GLN A 106 9.11 -6.60 -3.91
C GLN A 106 9.73 -7.41 -2.76
N ARG A 107 11.05 -7.54 -2.76
CA ARG A 107 11.78 -8.24 -1.70
C ARG A 107 11.69 -7.54 -0.35
N LEU A 108 11.82 -6.21 -0.30
CA LEU A 108 11.73 -5.47 0.97
C LEU A 108 10.30 -5.51 1.53
N ILE A 109 9.28 -5.41 0.68
CA ILE A 109 7.88 -5.58 1.09
C ILE A 109 7.65 -7.00 1.63
N ALA A 110 8.13 -8.04 0.92
CA ALA A 110 8.00 -9.43 1.36
C ALA A 110 8.75 -9.71 2.67
N GLN A 111 9.97 -9.18 2.83
CA GLN A 111 10.77 -9.33 4.06
C GLN A 111 10.13 -8.64 5.28
N HIS A 112 9.28 -7.64 5.06
CA HIS A 112 8.62 -6.87 6.11
C HIS A 112 7.09 -7.01 6.08
N GLN A 113 6.58 -8.11 5.52
CA GLN A 113 5.15 -8.31 5.24
C GLN A 113 4.25 -8.03 6.45
N ASP A 114 4.60 -8.52 7.64
CA ASP A 114 3.77 -8.32 8.84
C ASP A 114 3.61 -6.83 9.21
N LYS A 115 4.71 -6.07 9.14
CA LYS A 115 4.70 -4.62 9.42
C LYS A 115 3.95 -3.86 8.33
N VAL A 116 4.13 -4.25 7.07
CA VAL A 116 3.42 -3.66 5.93
C VAL A 116 1.92 -3.92 6.06
N GLN A 117 1.51 -5.15 6.43
CA GLN A 117 0.11 -5.50 6.63
C GLN A 117 -0.53 -4.71 7.78
N ALA A 118 0.17 -4.60 8.91
CA ALA A 118 -0.29 -3.77 10.03
C ALA A 118 -0.46 -2.31 9.61
N GLN A 119 0.45 -1.78 8.78
CA GLN A 119 0.35 -0.43 8.25
C GLN A 119 -0.85 -0.25 7.31
N LEU A 120 -1.12 -1.22 6.45
CA LEU A 120 -2.29 -1.17 5.56
C LEU A 120 -3.61 -1.12 6.34
N LEU A 121 -3.72 -1.90 7.43
CA LEU A 121 -4.87 -1.87 8.33
C LEU A 121 -5.01 -0.50 9.00
N ALA A 122 -3.91 0.04 9.55
CA ALA A 122 -3.91 1.34 10.22
C ALA A 122 -4.28 2.48 9.26
N VAL A 123 -3.74 2.47 8.03
CA VAL A 123 -4.07 3.48 7.01
C VAL A 123 -5.53 3.39 6.61
N ALA A 124 -6.07 2.19 6.39
CA ALA A 124 -7.47 2.02 6.01
C ALA A 124 -8.44 2.53 7.11
N ASP A 125 -8.11 2.29 8.37
CA ASP A 125 -8.90 2.79 9.51
C ASP A 125 -8.86 4.33 9.59
N GLN A 126 -7.66 4.91 9.53
CA GLN A 126 -7.46 6.37 9.57
C GLN A 126 -8.09 7.11 8.39
N ASP A 127 -8.08 6.49 7.22
CA ASP A 127 -8.57 7.06 5.97
C ASP A 127 -10.09 6.98 5.82
N ARG A 128 -10.80 6.24 6.70
CA ARG A 128 -12.25 6.02 6.58
C ARG A 128 -13.07 7.32 6.54
N ALA A 129 -12.82 8.23 7.48
CA ALA A 129 -13.54 9.50 7.54
C ALA A 129 -13.19 10.44 6.37
N PRO A 130 -11.90 10.64 6.01
CA PRO A 130 -11.53 11.35 4.78
C PRO A 130 -12.18 10.78 3.52
N LEU A 131 -12.17 9.46 3.34
CA LEU A 131 -12.77 8.81 2.17
C LEU A 131 -14.28 9.11 2.05
N LEU A 132 -15.03 9.02 3.14
CA LEU A 132 -16.46 9.34 3.14
C LEU A 132 -16.72 10.80 2.74
N ALA A 133 -15.92 11.74 3.25
CA ALA A 133 -16.03 13.15 2.89
C ALA A 133 -15.70 13.40 1.40
N GLU A 134 -14.69 12.72 0.86
CA GLU A 134 -14.35 12.79 -0.56
C GLU A 134 -15.48 12.25 -1.45
N LEU A 135 -16.10 11.13 -1.07
CA LEU A 135 -17.26 10.56 -1.76
C LEU A 135 -18.48 11.50 -1.74
N ASP A 136 -18.76 12.12 -0.59
CA ASP A 136 -19.82 13.13 -0.49
C ASP A 136 -19.56 14.33 -1.40
N SER A 137 -18.31 14.81 -1.45
CA SER A 137 -17.92 15.93 -2.32
C SER A 137 -18.18 15.62 -3.79
N VAL A 138 -17.78 14.44 -4.28
CA VAL A 138 -17.98 14.04 -5.68
C VAL A 138 -19.48 13.94 -6.01
N ARG A 139 -20.27 13.35 -5.11
CA ARG A 139 -21.73 13.25 -5.32
C ARG A 139 -22.39 14.62 -5.39
N ASN A 140 -22.03 15.53 -4.49
CA ASN A 140 -22.59 16.88 -4.47
C ASN A 140 -22.26 17.63 -5.76
N LEU A 141 -21.04 17.45 -6.30
CA LEU A 141 -20.67 18.03 -7.61
C LEU A 141 -21.48 17.42 -8.77
N ALA A 142 -21.77 16.12 -8.74
CA ALA A 142 -22.55 15.45 -9.78
C ALA A 142 -24.06 15.74 -9.73
N SER A 143 -24.55 16.30 -8.62
CA SER A 143 -25.97 16.61 -8.40
C SER A 143 -26.34 18.08 -8.72
N ASN A 144 -25.35 18.89 -9.12
CA ASN A 144 -25.54 20.27 -9.62
C ASN A 144 -25.48 20.29 -11.15
#